data_AF-A0A971M5G4-F1
#
_entry.id   AF-A0A971M5G4-F1
#
_cell.length_a   1.000
_cell.length_b   1.000
_cell.length_c   1.000
_cell.angle_alpha   90.00
_cell.angle_beta   90.00
_cell.angle_gamma   90.00
#
_symmetry.space_group_name_H-M   'P 1'
#
loop_
_entity.id
_entity.type
_entity.pdbx_description
1 polymer ?
#
loop_
_entity_poly.entity_id
_entity_poly.type
_entity_poly.pdbx_seq_one_letter_code
_entity_poly.pdbx_strand_id
1 'polypeptide(L)'
;MSDKDLVRAILLQIDEALDKIKHRAEKIDSADYFTNSPEGMERLDGIAMLFIAIGESLKNIDKITEGRLLADYPEIDWSGVKGTPWGHSLTSN
;
A
#
# COMPACT_ATOMS: atom_id res chain seq x y z
N MET A 1 3.60 -20.65 -13.38
CA MET A 1 3.51 -19.17 -13.45
C MET A 1 4.89 -18.63 -13.15
N SER A 2 5.39 -17.69 -13.94
CA SER A 2 6.68 -17.05 -13.65
C SER A 2 6.50 -16.06 -12.49
N ASP A 3 7.56 -15.82 -11.71
CA ASP A 3 7.57 -14.77 -10.68
C ASP A 3 7.15 -13.40 -11.23
N LYS A 4 7.44 -13.14 -12.51
CA LYS A 4 7.00 -11.93 -13.23
C LYS A 4 5.48 -11.83 -13.37
N ASP A 5 4.79 -12.94 -13.62
CA ASP A 5 3.33 -12.96 -13.75
C ASP A 5 2.68 -12.71 -12.38
N LEU A 6 3.28 -13.26 -11.32
CA LEU A 6 2.83 -13.06 -9.95
C LEU A 6 3.01 -11.60 -9.52
N VAL A 7 4.18 -11.00 -9.76
CA VAL A 7 4.44 -9.58 -9.48
C VAL A 7 3.45 -8.70 -10.25
N ARG A 8 3.22 -8.97 -11.54
CA ARG A 8 2.24 -8.23 -12.34
C ARG A 8 0.83 -8.33 -11.76
N ALA A 9 0.41 -9.52 -11.35
CA ALA A 9 -0.91 -9.72 -10.74
C ALA A 9 -1.06 -8.96 -9.41
N ILE A 10 0.01 -8.87 -8.61
CA ILE A 10 -0.01 -8.10 -7.36
C ILE A 10 -0.04 -6.59 -7.64
N LEU A 11 0.73 -6.12 -8.62
CA LEU A 11 0.70 -4.70 -9.04
C LEU A 11 -0.69 -4.28 -9.52
N LEU A 12 -1.39 -5.13 -10.28
CA LEU A 12 -2.77 -4.89 -10.70
C LEU A 12 -3.73 -4.81 -9.50
N GLN A 13 -3.56 -5.67 -8.48
CA GLN A 13 -4.36 -5.59 -7.26
C GLN A 13 -4.12 -4.30 -6.48
N ILE A 14 -2.87 -3.82 -6.43
CA ILE A 14 -2.53 -2.53 -5.80
C ILE A 14 -3.21 -1.39 -6.56
N ASP A 15 -3.15 -1.39 -7.89
CA ASP A 15 -3.78 -0.38 -8.74
C ASP A 15 -5.31 -0.34 -8.53
N GLU A 16 -5.96 -1.50 -8.53
CA GLU A 16 -7.40 -1.60 -8.23
C GLU A 16 -7.74 -1.11 -6.81
N ALA A 17 -6.89 -1.38 -5.82
CA ALA A 17 -7.07 -0.90 -4.45
C ALA A 17 -6.93 0.62 -4.37
N LEU A 18 -5.95 1.20 -5.07
CA LEU A 18 -5.74 2.64 -5.16
C LEU A 18 -6.93 3.35 -5.82
N ASP A 19 -7.48 2.78 -6.89
CA ASP A 19 -8.67 3.35 -7.54
C ASP A 19 -9.92 3.27 -6.64
N LYS A 20 -10.08 2.19 -5.88
CA LYS A 20 -11.12 2.12 -4.83
C LYS A 20 -10.93 3.20 -3.77
N ILE A 21 -9.70 3.48 -3.34
CA ILE A 21 -9.41 4.55 -2.38
C ILE A 21 -9.78 5.91 -2.98
N LYS A 22 -9.31 6.22 -4.20
CA LYS A 22 -9.64 7.49 -4.89
C LYS A 22 -11.14 7.68 -5.01
N HIS A 23 -11.87 6.66 -5.47
CA HIS A 23 -13.32 6.76 -5.63
C HIS A 23 -14.07 6.91 -4.29
N ARG A 24 -13.59 6.28 -3.22
CA ARG A 24 -14.15 6.45 -1.87
C ARG A 24 -13.84 7.82 -1.28
N ALA A 25 -12.68 8.40 -1.63
CA ALA A 25 -12.24 9.72 -1.20
C ALA A 25 -12.84 10.87 -2.04
N GLU A 26 -13.23 10.63 -3.30
CA GLU A 26 -13.81 11.66 -4.19
C GLU A 26 -15.03 12.38 -3.61
N LYS A 27 -15.82 11.69 -2.78
CA LYS A 27 -17.04 12.24 -2.17
C LYS A 27 -16.81 12.90 -0.82
N ILE A 28 -15.56 13.20 -0.48
CA ILE A 28 -15.16 13.67 0.84
C ILE A 28 -14.54 15.05 0.69
N ASP A 29 -15.33 16.07 1.00
CA ASP A 29 -14.94 17.48 0.85
C ASP A 29 -13.95 17.95 1.93
N SER A 30 -13.87 17.25 3.07
CA SER A 30 -12.93 17.58 4.15
C SER A 30 -12.54 16.38 4.99
N ALA A 31 -11.34 16.46 5.60
CA ALA A 31 -10.87 15.45 6.55
C ALA A 31 -11.84 15.29 7.74
N ASP A 32 -12.51 16.37 8.14
CA ASP A 32 -13.48 16.36 9.25
C ASP A 32 -14.68 15.46 8.97
N TYR A 33 -15.05 15.24 7.70
CA TYR A 33 -16.12 14.31 7.33
C TYR A 33 -15.82 12.88 7.80
N PHE A 34 -14.55 12.47 7.86
CA PHE A 34 -14.17 11.13 8.34
C PHE A 34 -14.37 10.96 9.85
N THR A 35 -14.35 12.04 10.63
CA THR A 35 -14.38 11.98 12.09
C THR A 35 -15.68 12.50 12.69
N ASN A 36 -16.49 13.23 11.93
CA ASN A 36 -17.69 13.90 12.41
C ASN A 36 -18.96 13.04 12.33
N SER A 37 -18.93 11.89 11.65
CA SER A 37 -20.07 10.98 11.59
C SER A 37 -19.65 9.50 11.66
N PRO A 38 -20.51 8.61 12.19
CA PRO A 38 -20.28 7.16 12.16
C PRO A 38 -20.00 6.62 10.75
N GLU A 39 -20.73 7.11 9.74
CA GLU A 39 -20.55 6.73 8.34
C GLU A 39 -19.21 7.20 7.77
N GLY A 40 -18.73 8.36 8.22
CA GLY A 40 -17.39 8.86 7.92
C GLY A 40 -16.30 7.95 8.48
N MET A 41 -16.45 7.51 9.73
CA MET A 41 -15.52 6.59 10.38
C MET A 41 -15.53 5.21 9.71
N GLU A 42 -16.69 4.65 9.37
CA GLU A 42 -16.77 3.39 8.63
C GLU A 42 -16.10 3.47 7.25
N ARG A 43 -16.22 4.60 6.57
CA ARG A 43 -15.50 4.84 5.31
C ARG A 43 -13.99 4.94 5.53
N LEU A 44 -13.56 5.62 6.57
CA LEU A 44 -12.15 5.74 6.95
C LEU A 44 -11.56 4.35 7.21
N ASP A 45 -12.25 3.51 8.00
CA ASP A 45 -11.83 2.14 8.27
C ASP A 45 -11.70 1.32 6.98
N GLY A 46 -12.68 1.47 6.07
CA GLY A 46 -12.63 0.82 4.77
C GLY A 46 -11.47 1.28 3.89
N ILE A 47 -11.07 2.55 3.95
CA ILE A 47 -9.89 3.08 3.25
C ILE A 47 -8.60 2.60 3.91
N ALA A 48 -8.54 2.62 5.25
CA ALA A 48 -7.39 2.15 6.02
C ALA A 48 -7.10 0.66 5.75
N MET A 49 -8.12 -0.19 5.68
CA MET A 49 -7.97 -1.60 5.29
C MET A 49 -7.38 -1.77 3.89
N LEU A 50 -7.76 -0.93 2.92
CA LEU A 50 -7.17 -0.96 1.58
C LEU A 50 -5.69 -0.58 1.60
N PHE A 51 -5.31 0.44 2.39
CA PHE A 51 -3.90 0.78 2.59
C PHE A 51 -3.09 -0.33 3.23
N ILE A 52 -3.64 -1.03 4.23
CA ILE A 52 -2.99 -2.20 4.85
C ILE A 52 -2.76 -3.29 3.80
N ALA A 53 -3.78 -3.61 3.00
CA ALA A 53 -3.69 -4.63 1.94
C ALA A 53 -2.62 -4.27 0.87
N ILE A 54 -2.50 -2.98 0.51
CA ILE A 54 -1.46 -2.48 -0.38
C ILE A 54 -0.06 -2.69 0.24
N GLY A 55 0.12 -2.32 1.51
CA GLY A 55 1.39 -2.51 2.22
C GLY A 55 1.83 -3.97 2.30
N GLU A 56 0.89 -4.89 2.56
CA GLU A 56 1.13 -6.34 2.54
C GLU A 56 1.48 -6.87 1.15
N SER A 57 0.77 -6.38 0.13
CA SER A 57 1.02 -6.72 -1.28
C SER A 57 2.43 -6.30 -1.70
N LEU A 58 2.88 -5.11 -1.29
CA LEU A 58 4.23 -4.61 -1.54
C LEU A 58 5.29 -5.44 -0.80
N LYS A 59 5.04 -5.86 0.45
CA LYS A 59 5.93 -6.83 1.13
C LYS A 59 6.04 -8.15 0.38
N ASN A 60 4.95 -8.61 -0.24
CA ASN A 60 4.97 -9.83 -1.03
C ASN A 60 5.82 -9.67 -2.30
N ILE A 61 5.66 -8.55 -3.02
CA ILE A 61 6.52 -8.20 -4.16
C ILE A 61 7.99 -8.13 -3.74
N ASP A 62 8.28 -7.48 -2.61
CA ASP A 62 9.63 -7.37 -2.05
C ASP A 62 10.25 -8.75 -1.78
N LYS A 63 9.47 -9.70 -1.27
CA LYS A 63 9.91 -11.11 -1.08
C LYS A 63 10.15 -11.84 -2.40
N ILE A 64 9.25 -11.70 -3.37
CA ILE A 64 9.35 -12.38 -4.67
C ILE A 64 10.52 -11.84 -5.50
N THR A 65 10.78 -10.54 -5.38
CA THR A 65 11.83 -9.83 -6.15
C THR A 65 13.14 -9.69 -5.36
N GLU A 66 13.21 -10.25 -4.15
CA GLU A 66 14.34 -10.14 -3.22
C GLU A 66 14.78 -8.69 -3.00
N GLY A 67 13.82 -7.76 -2.92
CA GLY A 67 14.04 -6.33 -2.73
C GLY A 67 14.64 -5.58 -3.93
N ARG A 68 14.91 -6.27 -5.05
CA ARG A 68 15.57 -5.66 -6.22
C ARG A 68 14.65 -4.69 -6.96
N LEU A 69 13.37 -5.03 -7.09
CA LEU A 69 12.43 -4.22 -7.89
C LEU A 69 12.13 -2.87 -7.23
N LEU A 70 11.96 -2.83 -5.92
CA LEU A 70 11.66 -1.58 -5.20
C LEU A 70 12.90 -0.70 -5.03
N ALA A 71 14.10 -1.31 -4.96
CA ALA A 71 15.36 -0.58 -4.89
C ALA A 71 15.64 0.29 -6.13
N ASP A 72 15.06 -0.05 -7.28
CA ASP A 72 15.16 0.73 -8.52
C ASP A 72 14.38 2.07 -8.45
N TYR A 73 13.52 2.26 -7.45
CA TYR A 73 12.69 3.46 -7.25
C TYR A 73 12.98 4.12 -5.89
N PRO A 74 14.20 4.63 -5.64
CA PRO A 74 14.61 5.18 -4.35
C PRO A 74 13.90 6.49 -3.97
N GLU A 75 13.19 7.12 -4.92
CA GLU A 75 12.39 8.33 -4.68
C GLU A 75 11.15 8.08 -3.81
N ILE A 76 10.74 6.81 -3.68
CA ILE A 76 9.60 6.40 -2.86
C ILE A 76 10.11 5.78 -1.57
N ASP A 77 9.57 6.22 -0.42
CA ASP A 77 9.82 5.59 0.87
C ASP A 77 9.09 4.25 0.99
N TRP A 78 9.64 3.21 0.35
CA TRP A 78 9.09 1.85 0.41
C TRP A 78 9.08 1.28 1.83
N SER A 79 9.96 1.73 2.71
CA SER A 79 9.99 1.31 4.11
C SER A 79 8.77 1.84 4.87
N GLY A 80 8.44 3.11 4.67
CA GLY A 80 7.22 3.74 5.17
C GLY A 80 5.96 3.11 4.58
N VAL A 81 5.91 2.89 3.27
CA VAL A 81 4.74 2.30 2.58
C VAL A 81 4.49 0.86 3.02
N LYS A 82 5.54 0.06 3.24
CA LYS A 82 5.41 -1.30 3.80
C LYS A 82 5.07 -1.27 5.30
N GLY A 83 5.14 -0.12 5.99
CA GLY A 83 4.98 -0.05 7.43
C GLY A 83 6.04 -0.88 8.17
N THR A 84 7.24 -1.01 7.58
CA THR A 84 8.39 -1.63 8.26
C THR A 84 9.06 -0.58 9.14
N PRO A 85 9.36 -0.88 10.41
CA PRO A 85 10.10 0.03 11.26
C PRO A 85 11.43 0.40 10.61
N TRP A 86 11.78 1.70 10.67
CA TRP A 86 13.08 2.24 10.28
C TRP A 86 14.19 1.62 11.16
N GLY A 87 14.59 0.38 10.88
CA GLY A 87 15.55 -0.34 11.73
C GLY A 87 16.02 -1.71 11.28
N HIS A 88 15.55 -2.25 10.14
CA HIS A 88 16.02 -3.55 9.64
C HIS A 88 16.57 -3.54 8.21
N SER A 89 16.95 -2.36 7.72
CA SER A 89 17.89 -2.25 6.61
C SER A 89 19.21 -1.79 7.22
N LEU A 90 20.28 -2.59 7.04
CA LEU A 90 21.66 -2.44 7.52
C LEU A 90 22.10 -3.32 8.72
N THR A 91 21.85 -4.63 8.67
CA THR A 91 22.84 -5.62 9.17
C THR A 91 22.93 -6.83 8.22
N SER A 92 23.53 -6.60 7.06
CA SER A 92 24.25 -7.63 6.32
C SER A 92 25.38 -6.93 5.58
N ASN A 93 26.43 -6.60 6.32
CA ASN A 93 27.77 -7.17 6.15
C ASN A 93 28.68 -6.64 7.27
#